data_AF-A0A7S2GLZ1-F1
#
_entry.id   AF-A0A7S2GLZ1-F1
#
_cell.length_a   1.000
_cell.length_b   1.000
_cell.length_c   1.000
_cell.angle_alpha   90.00
_cell.angle_beta   90.00
_cell.angle_gamma   90.00
#
_symmetry.space_group_name_H-M   'P 1'
#
loop_
_entity.id
_entity.type
_entity.pdbx_description
1 polymer ?
#
loop_
_entity_poly.entity_id
_entity_poly.type
_entity_poly.pdbx_seq_one_letter_code
_entity_poly.pdbx_strand_id
1 'polypeptide(L)'
;GKFKGLWFEAEVTGVHPTLPDAYSVRLVKSGIEFPLVGYKFMRRSEAAMLVWREKMANETRAREEAEAQKEKEMRERTEWVQNHTFEDGESVQVLSANSKDSGTWTNVTVLSKGTKPNTYTLVWRNKDVFKNVRREVIRKDTETQAAKLAAEELAKKQVEAEEAERQAAARERAKRAEAWRRMAEERERKLEEAKEQGEAAVVATVNQEVDRVSDDELQQAIAMTESIMEREQRWKEEHEKQVVEAVRQQAVLPATPDDEDISRRQAEWDEAIREDEQAQAAAEAQTSPQVRATAATPAAEPQKQEQPAVTEKRPAVAEHQPAVAEQ
;
A
#
# COMPACT_ATOMS: atom_id res chain seq x y z
N GLY A 1 4.89 -19.82 -56.84
CA GLY A 1 5.54 -19.84 -58.17
C GLY A 1 5.95 -21.25 -58.57
N LYS A 2 6.09 -21.54 -59.86
CA LYS A 2 6.62 -22.81 -60.37
C LYS A 2 8.13 -22.67 -60.66
N PHE A 3 8.96 -23.51 -60.06
CA PHE A 3 10.41 -23.53 -60.26
C PHE A 3 10.89 -24.97 -60.47
N LYS A 4 11.66 -25.24 -61.53
CA LYS A 4 12.10 -26.61 -61.91
C LYS A 4 10.99 -27.66 -61.90
N GLY A 5 9.79 -27.30 -62.36
CA GLY A 5 8.64 -28.21 -62.42
C GLY A 5 7.80 -28.31 -61.15
N LEU A 6 8.31 -27.86 -60.01
CA LEU A 6 7.64 -27.92 -58.71
C LEU A 6 6.96 -26.59 -58.36
N TRP A 7 5.86 -26.65 -57.59
CA TRP A 7 5.14 -25.47 -57.11
C TRP A 7 5.57 -25.12 -55.70
N PHE A 8 5.88 -23.85 -55.48
CA PHE A 8 6.28 -23.29 -54.20
C PHE A 8 5.36 -22.15 -53.79
N GLU A 9 5.22 -21.97 -52.49
CA GLU A 9 4.54 -20.83 -51.90
C GLU A 9 5.42 -19.58 -52.00
N ALA A 10 4.83 -18.52 -52.55
CA ALA A 10 5.52 -17.26 -52.81
C ALA A 10 4.56 -16.11 -52.58
N GLU A 11 5.10 -15.00 -52.10
CA GLU A 11 4.42 -13.73 -51.95
C GLU A 11 4.78 -12.81 -53.12
N VAL A 12 3.80 -12.07 -53.64
CA VAL A 12 4.02 -11.06 -54.68
C VAL A 12 4.51 -9.78 -54.00
N THR A 13 5.74 -9.38 -54.29
CA THR A 13 6.37 -8.19 -53.70
C THR A 13 6.24 -6.96 -54.60
N GLY A 14 5.94 -7.14 -55.89
CA GLY A 14 5.75 -6.04 -56.82
C GLY A 14 5.14 -6.48 -58.15
N VAL A 15 4.54 -5.53 -58.85
CA VAL A 15 4.05 -5.69 -60.22
C VAL A 15 5.01 -4.94 -61.15
N HIS A 16 5.45 -5.59 -62.23
CA HIS A 16 6.39 -4.96 -63.15
C HIS A 16 5.69 -3.86 -63.95
N PRO A 17 6.25 -2.63 -64.03
CA PRO A 17 5.55 -1.50 -64.63
C PRO A 17 5.42 -1.58 -66.15
N THR A 18 6.35 -2.27 -66.83
CA THR A 18 6.42 -2.29 -68.31
C THR A 18 6.06 -3.64 -68.93
N LEU A 19 5.88 -4.69 -68.13
CA LEU A 19 5.56 -6.02 -68.61
C LEU A 19 4.23 -6.44 -67.99
N PRO A 20 3.12 -6.40 -68.76
CA PRO A 20 1.86 -6.93 -68.27
C PRO A 20 2.06 -8.40 -67.92
N ASP A 21 1.50 -8.80 -66.77
CA ASP A 21 1.61 -10.16 -66.23
C ASP A 21 2.99 -10.60 -65.73
N ALA A 22 3.92 -9.68 -65.51
CA ALA A 22 5.18 -9.97 -64.81
C ALA A 22 5.18 -9.41 -63.38
N TYR A 23 5.64 -10.22 -62.44
CA TYR A 23 5.59 -9.94 -61.03
C TYR A 23 6.92 -10.24 -60.37
N SER A 24 7.30 -9.43 -59.40
CA SER A 24 8.38 -9.76 -58.47
C SER A 24 7.78 -10.61 -57.36
N VAL A 25 8.41 -11.75 -57.07
CA VAL A 25 7.92 -12.69 -56.06
C VAL A 25 9.02 -13.12 -55.12
N ARG A 26 8.69 -13.30 -53.85
CA ARG A 26 9.58 -13.83 -52.82
C ARG A 26 9.08 -15.20 -52.37
N LEU A 27 9.93 -16.21 -52.35
CA LEU A 27 9.57 -17.52 -51.82
C LEU A 27 9.43 -17.43 -50.29
N VAL A 28 8.30 -17.88 -49.76
CA VAL A 28 7.98 -17.72 -48.32
C VAL A 28 8.96 -18.47 -47.43
N LYS A 29 9.33 -19.71 -47.80
CA LYS A 29 10.18 -20.57 -46.96
C LYS A 29 11.68 -20.26 -47.06
N SER A 30 12.15 -19.78 -48.20
CA SER A 30 13.59 -19.56 -48.43
C SER A 30 13.99 -18.09 -48.46
N GLY A 31 13.03 -17.17 -48.51
CA GLY A 31 13.28 -15.73 -48.63
C GLY A 31 13.87 -15.30 -49.99
N ILE A 32 14.10 -16.23 -50.91
CA ILE A 32 14.71 -15.95 -52.21
C ILE A 32 13.73 -15.15 -53.07
N GLU A 33 14.22 -14.04 -53.62
CA GLU A 33 13.45 -13.17 -54.51
C GLU A 33 13.72 -13.51 -55.97
N PHE A 34 12.64 -13.51 -56.75
CA PHE A 34 12.65 -13.62 -58.19
C PHE A 34 12.05 -12.33 -58.75
N PRO A 35 12.86 -11.45 -59.34
CA PRO A 35 12.42 -10.11 -59.75
C PRO A 35 11.41 -10.15 -60.91
N LEU A 36 11.40 -11.24 -61.69
CA LEU A 36 10.57 -11.37 -62.88
C LEU A 36 9.97 -12.78 -63.01
N VAL A 37 8.71 -12.93 -62.64
CA VAL A 37 7.93 -14.16 -62.78
C VAL A 37 6.63 -13.86 -63.52
N GLY A 38 6.44 -14.53 -64.66
CA GLY A 38 5.22 -14.40 -65.45
C GLY A 38 4.02 -15.08 -64.79
N TYR A 39 2.81 -14.56 -65.01
CA TYR A 39 1.56 -15.10 -64.45
C TYR A 39 1.36 -16.60 -64.70
N LYS A 40 1.79 -17.13 -65.86
CA LYS A 40 1.73 -18.57 -66.20
C LYS A 40 2.52 -19.48 -65.24
N PHE A 41 3.49 -18.93 -64.51
CA PHE A 41 4.28 -19.63 -63.49
C PHE A 41 3.76 -19.37 -62.07
N MET A 42 2.61 -18.71 -61.96
CA MET A 42 1.94 -18.43 -60.71
C MET A 42 0.55 -19.03 -60.74
N ARG A 43 0.09 -19.42 -59.56
CA ARG A 43 -1.29 -19.74 -59.30
C ARG A 43 -1.59 -19.25 -57.90
N ARG A 44 -2.81 -18.81 -57.67
CA ARG A 44 -3.25 -18.48 -56.31
C ARG A 44 -3.15 -19.75 -55.46
N SER A 45 -2.60 -19.62 -54.27
CA SER A 45 -2.67 -20.69 -53.29
C SER A 45 -4.13 -20.96 -52.94
N GLU A 46 -4.43 -22.16 -52.44
CA GLU A 46 -5.77 -22.51 -51.99
C GLU A 46 -6.25 -21.56 -50.89
N ALA A 47 -5.36 -21.17 -49.97
CA ALA A 47 -5.60 -20.13 -48.97
C ALA A 47 -5.96 -18.77 -49.61
N ALA A 48 -5.22 -18.33 -50.63
CA ALA A 48 -5.53 -17.08 -51.33
C ALA A 48 -6.83 -17.15 -52.15
N MET A 49 -7.21 -18.34 -52.63
CA MET A 49 -8.49 -18.56 -53.30
C MET A 49 -9.67 -18.50 -52.32
N LEU A 50 -9.52 -19.01 -51.09
CA LEU A 50 -10.52 -18.91 -50.03
C LEU A 50 -10.75 -17.45 -49.63
N VAL A 51 -9.68 -16.69 -49.35
CA VAL A 51 -9.76 -15.26 -49.03
C VAL A 51 -10.41 -14.47 -50.17
N TRP A 52 -10.08 -14.80 -51.42
CA TRP A 52 -10.71 -14.14 -52.57
C TRP A 52 -12.20 -14.47 -52.70
N ARG A 53 -12.61 -15.72 -52.47
CA ARG A 53 -14.03 -16.11 -52.49
C ARG A 53 -14.82 -15.40 -51.40
N GLU A 54 -14.25 -15.29 -50.21
CA GLU A 54 -14.86 -14.56 -49.09
C GLU A 54 -14.98 -13.06 -49.41
N LYS A 55 -13.93 -12.45 -49.96
CA LYS A 55 -13.98 -11.07 -50.42
C LYS A 55 -15.07 -10.83 -51.46
N MET A 56 -15.17 -11.70 -52.48
CA MET A 56 -16.21 -11.60 -53.50
C MET A 56 -17.61 -11.79 -52.91
N ALA A 57 -17.78 -12.72 -51.97
CA ALA A 57 -19.07 -12.93 -51.29
C ALA A 57 -19.50 -11.71 -50.48
N ASN A 58 -18.54 -11.06 -49.79
CA ASN A 58 -18.80 -9.83 -49.05
C ASN A 58 -19.11 -8.64 -49.97
N GLU A 59 -18.41 -8.52 -51.10
CA GLU A 59 -18.72 -7.49 -52.11
C GLU A 59 -20.12 -7.70 -52.72
N THR A 60 -20.53 -8.94 -52.97
CA THR A 60 -21.89 -9.25 -53.45
C THR A 60 -22.94 -8.91 -52.40
N ARG A 61 -22.73 -9.31 -51.13
CA ARG A 61 -23.64 -8.92 -50.03
C ARG A 61 -23.74 -7.42 -49.88
N ALA A 62 -22.63 -6.69 -49.95
CA ALA A 62 -22.64 -5.23 -49.87
C ALA A 62 -23.41 -4.59 -51.04
N ARG A 63 -23.37 -5.18 -52.23
CA ARG A 63 -24.20 -4.73 -53.38
C ARG A 63 -25.67 -5.03 -53.17
N GLU A 64 -26.01 -6.24 -52.73
CA GLU A 64 -27.40 -6.63 -52.43
C GLU A 64 -28.00 -5.76 -51.31
N GLU A 65 -27.23 -5.49 -50.24
CA GLU A 65 -27.63 -4.59 -49.16
C GLU A 65 -27.82 -3.14 -49.67
N ALA A 66 -26.94 -2.67 -50.55
CA ALA A 66 -27.09 -1.34 -51.16
C ALA A 66 -28.30 -1.25 -52.11
N GLU A 67 -28.61 -2.31 -52.85
CA GLU A 67 -29.81 -2.38 -53.69
C GLU A 67 -31.09 -2.49 -52.85
N ALA A 68 -31.09 -3.32 -51.80
CA ALA A 68 -32.19 -3.42 -50.86
C ALA A 68 -32.44 -2.10 -50.14
N GLN A 69 -31.38 -1.37 -49.78
CA GLN A 69 -31.49 -0.03 -49.20
C GLN A 69 -32.11 0.96 -50.18
N LYS A 70 -31.70 0.95 -51.46
CA LYS A 70 -32.31 1.78 -52.50
C LYS A 70 -33.78 1.42 -52.74
N GLU A 71 -34.13 0.14 -52.72
CA GLU A 71 -35.51 -0.31 -52.87
C GLU A 71 -36.36 0.12 -51.67
N LYS A 72 -35.82 0.01 -50.46
CA LYS A 72 -36.45 0.50 -49.23
C LYS A 72 -36.67 2.01 -49.29
N GLU A 73 -35.66 2.79 -49.69
CA GLU A 73 -35.79 4.24 -49.88
C GLU A 73 -36.82 4.60 -50.94
N MET A 74 -36.86 3.87 -52.06
CA MET A 74 -37.87 4.06 -53.11
C MET A 74 -39.28 3.74 -52.61
N ARG A 75 -39.44 2.68 -51.80
CA ARG A 75 -40.71 2.30 -51.19
C ARG A 75 -41.18 3.31 -50.16
N GLU A 76 -40.31 3.71 -49.24
CA GLU A 76 -40.57 4.77 -48.25
C GLU A 76 -40.92 6.09 -48.94
N ARG A 77 -40.21 6.45 -50.02
CA ARG A 77 -40.53 7.62 -50.83
C ARG A 77 -41.90 7.51 -51.49
N THR A 78 -42.27 6.33 -51.99
CA THR A 78 -43.58 6.09 -52.61
C THR A 78 -44.71 6.16 -51.57
N GLU A 79 -44.53 5.54 -50.41
CA GLU A 79 -45.47 5.59 -49.29
C GLU A 79 -45.60 7.01 -48.72
N TRP A 80 -44.50 7.76 -48.65
CA TRP A 80 -44.50 9.18 -48.28
C TRP A 80 -45.30 10.02 -49.29
N VAL A 81 -45.07 9.83 -50.59
CA VAL A 81 -45.84 10.51 -51.66
C VAL A 81 -47.32 10.17 -51.62
N GLN A 82 -47.72 9.01 -51.08
CA GLN A 82 -49.13 8.60 -50.97
C GLN A 82 -49.81 9.03 -49.66
N ASN A 83 -49.10 9.12 -48.53
CA ASN A 83 -49.73 9.35 -47.22
C ASN A 83 -49.41 10.69 -46.55
N HIS A 84 -48.35 11.39 -46.95
CA HIS A 84 -48.01 12.70 -46.38
C HIS A 84 -48.95 13.84 -46.79
N THR A 85 -49.63 14.43 -45.80
CA THR A 85 -50.32 15.71 -45.95
C THR A 85 -49.42 16.83 -45.49
N PHE A 86 -49.23 17.86 -46.32
CA PHE A 86 -48.44 19.03 -45.93
C PHE A 86 -49.23 19.92 -44.98
N GLU A 87 -48.54 20.51 -44.01
CA GLU A 87 -49.10 21.44 -43.03
C GLU A 87 -48.95 22.90 -43.49
N ASP A 88 -49.83 23.75 -42.98
CA ASP A 88 -49.81 25.18 -43.28
C ASP A 88 -48.54 25.80 -42.67
N GLY A 89 -47.77 26.53 -43.47
CA GLY A 89 -46.46 27.09 -43.12
C GLY A 89 -45.26 26.19 -43.46
N GLU A 90 -45.48 24.97 -43.95
CA GLU A 90 -44.41 24.05 -44.30
C GLU A 90 -43.66 24.51 -45.57
N SER A 91 -42.33 24.44 -45.57
CA SER A 91 -41.50 24.74 -46.74
C SER A 91 -41.29 23.48 -47.59
N VAL A 92 -41.71 23.55 -48.85
CA VAL A 92 -41.73 22.43 -49.81
C VAL A 92 -41.13 22.85 -51.14
N GLN A 93 -40.77 21.89 -51.98
CA GLN A 93 -40.29 22.11 -53.34
C GLN A 93 -41.37 21.79 -54.36
N VAL A 94 -41.57 22.67 -55.33
CA VAL A 94 -42.50 22.46 -56.45
C VAL A 94 -41.76 22.40 -57.77
N LEU A 95 -42.18 21.47 -58.63
CA LEU A 95 -41.69 21.39 -60.00
C LEU A 95 -42.30 22.53 -60.82
N SER A 96 -41.47 23.48 -61.27
CA SER A 96 -41.92 24.59 -62.10
C SER A 96 -42.45 24.07 -63.44
N ALA A 97 -43.68 24.46 -63.79
CA ALA A 97 -44.33 24.16 -65.07
C ALA A 97 -44.17 25.30 -66.10
N ASN A 98 -43.51 26.41 -65.75
CA ASN A 98 -43.34 27.53 -66.65
C ASN A 98 -42.29 27.22 -67.73
N SER A 99 -42.59 27.57 -68.99
CA SER A 99 -41.85 27.16 -70.19
C SER A 99 -40.37 27.61 -70.25
N LYS A 100 -39.94 28.52 -69.37
CA LYS A 100 -38.53 28.95 -69.27
C LYS A 100 -37.69 28.12 -68.29
N ASP A 101 -38.32 27.47 -67.31
CA ASP A 101 -37.64 26.73 -66.22
C ASP A 101 -38.25 25.35 -65.97
N SER A 102 -38.93 24.79 -66.99
CA SER A 102 -39.61 23.50 -66.89
C SER A 102 -38.61 22.41 -66.50
N GLY A 103 -38.81 21.78 -65.35
CA GLY A 103 -37.92 20.73 -64.82
C GLY A 103 -37.10 21.13 -63.59
N THR A 104 -37.14 22.40 -63.17
CA THR A 104 -36.46 22.86 -61.94
C THR A 104 -37.39 22.80 -60.73
N TRP A 105 -36.84 22.34 -59.60
CA TRP A 105 -37.53 22.31 -58.31
C TRP A 105 -37.29 23.62 -57.58
N THR A 106 -38.36 24.27 -57.12
CA THR A 106 -38.30 25.59 -56.49
C THR A 106 -38.88 25.54 -55.09
N ASN A 107 -38.19 26.12 -54.11
CA ASN A 107 -38.66 26.22 -52.73
C ASN A 107 -39.85 27.20 -52.63
N VAL A 108 -40.96 26.73 -52.05
CA VAL A 108 -42.20 27.46 -51.81
C VAL A 108 -42.75 27.10 -50.43
N THR A 109 -43.61 27.95 -49.87
CA THR A 109 -44.26 27.69 -48.58
C THR A 109 -45.71 27.30 -48.79
N VAL A 110 -46.17 26.26 -48.12
CA VAL A 110 -47.58 25.84 -48.13
C VAL A 110 -48.38 26.85 -47.32
N LEU A 111 -49.37 27.49 -47.94
CA LEU A 111 -50.28 28.40 -47.25
C LEU A 111 -51.47 27.67 -46.64
N SER A 112 -52.09 26.80 -47.45
CA SER A 112 -53.31 26.10 -47.05
C SER A 112 -53.60 24.91 -47.96
N LYS A 113 -54.37 23.95 -47.43
CA LYS A 113 -55.01 22.91 -48.26
C LYS A 113 -56.03 23.55 -49.21
N GLY A 114 -55.94 23.16 -50.48
CA GLY A 114 -56.86 23.61 -51.53
C GLY A 114 -58.26 23.00 -51.37
N THR A 115 -59.23 23.56 -52.08
CA THR A 115 -60.63 23.11 -52.03
C THR A 115 -60.86 21.78 -52.73
N LYS A 116 -59.90 21.31 -53.55
CA LYS A 116 -59.93 20.01 -54.20
C LYS A 116 -59.03 19.01 -53.44
N PRO A 117 -59.41 17.73 -53.36
CA PRO A 117 -58.56 16.71 -52.73
C PRO A 117 -57.18 16.68 -53.40
N ASN A 118 -56.13 16.54 -52.58
CA ASN A 118 -54.72 16.53 -53.01
C ASN A 118 -54.25 17.80 -53.73
N THR A 119 -54.88 18.95 -53.46
CA THR A 119 -54.39 20.24 -53.95
C THR A 119 -54.00 21.17 -52.81
N TYR A 120 -53.03 22.05 -53.06
CA TYR A 120 -52.51 23.00 -52.08
C TYR A 120 -52.41 24.39 -52.68
N THR A 121 -52.52 25.40 -51.82
CA THR A 121 -52.19 26.79 -52.12
C THR A 121 -50.78 27.06 -51.63
N LEU A 122 -49.90 27.50 -52.51
CA LEU A 122 -48.47 27.66 -52.25
C LEU A 122 -48.05 29.09 -52.50
N VAL A 123 -47.05 29.58 -51.78
CA VAL A 123 -46.45 30.90 -51.97
C VAL A 123 -44.99 30.79 -52.34
N TRP A 124 -44.62 31.48 -53.40
CA TRP A 124 -43.22 31.68 -53.76
C TRP A 124 -42.76 33.07 -53.35
N ARG A 125 -41.64 33.12 -52.60
CA ARG A 125 -40.91 34.34 -52.21
C ARG A 125 -41.81 35.48 -51.72
N ASN A 126 -42.85 35.15 -50.94
CA ASN A 126 -43.83 36.07 -50.35
C ASN A 126 -44.61 36.96 -51.34
N LYS A 127 -44.65 36.64 -52.63
CA LYS A 127 -45.26 37.52 -53.65
C LYS A 127 -46.16 36.80 -54.65
N ASP A 128 -45.84 35.57 -55.03
CA ASP A 128 -46.63 34.82 -56.01
C ASP A 128 -47.40 33.67 -55.34
N VAL A 129 -48.73 33.68 -55.48
CA VAL A 129 -49.63 32.66 -54.91
C VAL A 129 -50.06 31.69 -56.00
N PHE A 130 -49.65 30.42 -55.89
CA PHE A 130 -50.07 29.33 -56.75
C PHE A 130 -51.25 28.61 -56.09
N LYS A 131 -52.42 28.65 -56.74
CA LYS A 131 -53.64 27.97 -56.25
C LYS A 131 -53.83 26.62 -56.93
N ASN A 132 -54.37 25.66 -56.19
CA ASN A 132 -54.72 24.32 -56.69
C ASN A 132 -53.53 23.52 -57.25
N VAL A 133 -52.35 23.65 -56.66
CA VAL A 133 -51.17 22.88 -57.05
C VAL A 133 -51.39 21.43 -56.63
N ARG A 134 -51.29 20.49 -57.57
CA ARG A 134 -51.44 19.06 -57.29
C ARG A 134 -50.29 18.55 -56.44
N ARG A 135 -50.59 17.67 -55.49
CA ARG A 135 -49.61 17.01 -54.63
C ARG A 135 -48.45 16.34 -55.39
N GLU A 136 -48.72 15.78 -56.56
CA GLU A 136 -47.74 15.04 -57.39
C GLU A 136 -46.54 15.90 -57.85
N VAL A 137 -46.71 17.23 -57.91
CA VAL A 137 -45.63 18.16 -58.28
C VAL A 137 -45.00 18.84 -57.06
N ILE A 138 -45.32 18.37 -55.84
CA ILE A 138 -44.79 18.89 -54.57
C ILE A 138 -43.93 17.79 -53.91
N ARG A 139 -42.71 18.12 -53.50
CA ARG A 139 -41.84 17.25 -52.69
C ARG A 139 -41.34 17.98 -51.46
N LYS A 140 -40.94 17.24 -50.41
CA LYS A 140 -40.28 17.84 -49.25
C LYS A 140 -38.93 18.41 -49.67
N ASP A 141 -38.54 19.52 -49.05
CA ASP A 141 -37.18 20.03 -49.16
C ASP A 141 -36.22 19.10 -48.41
N THR A 142 -35.75 18.07 -49.10
CA THR A 142 -34.83 17.07 -48.56
C THR A 142 -33.45 17.64 -48.30
N GLU A 143 -33.06 18.71 -48.99
CA GLU A 143 -31.76 19.37 -48.78
C GLU A 143 -31.75 20.14 -47.47
N THR A 144 -32.81 20.86 -47.16
CA THR A 144 -32.93 21.59 -45.89
C THR A 144 -33.10 20.64 -44.69
N GLN A 145 -33.80 19.49 -44.86
CA GLN A 145 -33.86 18.47 -43.80
C GLN A 145 -32.53 17.74 -43.61
N ALA A 146 -31.83 17.37 -44.68
CA ALA A 146 -30.52 16.73 -44.59
C ALA A 146 -29.48 17.67 -43.93
N ALA A 147 -29.51 18.97 -44.26
CA ALA A 147 -28.66 19.96 -43.63
C ALA A 147 -28.97 20.13 -42.13
N LYS A 148 -30.25 20.09 -41.74
CA LYS A 148 -30.66 20.16 -40.34
C LYS A 148 -30.23 18.93 -39.55
N LEU A 149 -30.42 17.74 -40.10
CA LEU A 149 -29.97 16.48 -39.50
C LEU A 149 -28.44 16.42 -39.38
N ALA A 150 -27.71 16.85 -40.42
CA ALA A 150 -26.25 16.92 -40.38
C ALA A 150 -25.75 17.93 -39.32
N ALA A 151 -26.42 19.08 -39.17
CA ALA A 151 -26.10 20.05 -38.14
C ALA A 151 -26.38 19.52 -36.72
N GLU A 152 -27.49 18.79 -36.53
CA GLU A 152 -27.85 18.17 -35.25
C GLU A 152 -26.88 17.03 -34.89
N GLU A 153 -26.48 16.21 -35.85
CA GLU A 153 -25.49 15.16 -35.64
C GLU A 153 -24.10 15.73 -35.33
N LEU A 154 -23.73 16.84 -35.99
CA LEU A 154 -22.46 17.53 -35.73
C LEU A 154 -22.46 18.20 -34.35
N ALA A 155 -23.58 18.78 -33.93
CA ALA A 155 -23.76 19.30 -32.57
C ALA A 155 -23.68 18.18 -31.52
N LYS A 156 -24.30 17.03 -31.78
CA LYS A 156 -24.23 15.87 -30.89
C LYS A 156 -22.78 15.35 -30.75
N LYS A 157 -22.06 15.24 -31.86
CA LYS A 157 -20.63 14.86 -31.87
C LYS A 157 -19.75 15.85 -31.11
N GLN A 158 -20.06 17.14 -31.16
CA GLN A 158 -19.33 18.15 -30.38
C GLN A 158 -19.58 17.98 -28.87
N VAL A 159 -20.82 17.73 -28.44
CA VAL A 159 -21.14 17.46 -27.04
C VAL A 159 -20.45 16.19 -26.54
N GLU A 160 -20.50 15.10 -27.31
CA GLU A 160 -19.82 13.85 -26.95
C GLU A 160 -18.29 14.02 -26.87
N ALA A 161 -17.70 14.82 -27.76
CA ALA A 161 -16.27 15.14 -27.72
C ALA A 161 -15.90 15.99 -26.48
N GLU A 162 -16.71 16.99 -26.13
CA GLU A 162 -16.49 17.82 -24.95
C GLU A 162 -16.66 17.00 -23.65
N GLU A 163 -17.64 16.10 -23.58
CA GLU A 163 -17.79 15.18 -22.45
C GLU A 163 -16.61 14.21 -22.34
N ALA A 164 -16.13 13.68 -23.46
CA ALA A 164 -14.95 12.81 -23.48
C ALA A 164 -13.69 13.55 -22.99
N GLU A 165 -13.51 14.82 -23.39
CA GLU A 165 -12.41 15.66 -22.91
C GLU A 165 -12.53 15.95 -21.41
N ARG A 166 -13.73 16.25 -20.92
CA ARG A 166 -13.99 16.45 -19.48
C ARG A 166 -13.69 15.17 -18.68
N GLN A 167 -14.07 14.00 -19.19
CA GLN A 167 -13.76 12.72 -18.56
C GLN A 167 -12.25 12.42 -18.57
N ALA A 168 -11.55 12.71 -19.68
CA ALA A 168 -10.11 12.56 -19.76
C ALA A 168 -9.38 13.49 -18.75
N ALA A 169 -9.80 14.75 -18.66
CA ALA A 169 -9.28 15.70 -17.69
C ALA A 169 -9.55 15.26 -16.24
N ALA A 170 -10.73 14.70 -15.95
CA ALA A 170 -11.06 14.15 -14.65
C ALA A 170 -10.16 12.95 -14.27
N ARG A 171 -9.91 12.03 -15.23
CA ARG A 171 -9.00 10.89 -15.03
C ARG A 171 -7.56 11.35 -14.76
N GLU A 172 -7.08 12.35 -15.49
CA GLU A 172 -5.74 12.91 -15.26
C GLU A 172 -5.64 13.62 -13.90
N ARG A 173 -6.68 14.35 -13.48
CA ARG A 173 -6.75 14.92 -12.13
C ARG A 173 -6.74 13.85 -11.05
N ALA A 174 -7.48 12.76 -11.24
CA ALA A 174 -7.50 11.63 -10.30
C ALA A 174 -6.12 10.97 -10.18
N LYS A 175 -5.44 10.69 -11.31
CA LYS A 175 -4.06 10.17 -11.29
C LYS A 175 -3.09 11.10 -10.57
N ARG A 176 -3.18 12.41 -10.81
CA ARG A 176 -2.34 13.39 -10.11
C ARG A 176 -2.64 13.42 -8.61
N ALA A 177 -3.90 13.34 -8.21
CA ALA A 177 -4.29 13.27 -6.81
C ALA A 177 -3.75 12.01 -6.14
N GLU A 178 -3.81 10.85 -6.80
CA GLU A 178 -3.21 9.61 -6.30
C GLU A 178 -1.68 9.70 -6.20
N ALA A 179 -1.01 10.30 -7.19
CA ALA A 179 0.44 10.53 -7.14
C ALA A 179 0.83 11.44 -5.97
N TRP A 180 0.07 12.52 -5.73
CA TRP A 180 0.24 13.38 -4.56
C TRP A 180 0.02 12.63 -3.25
N ARG A 181 -1.00 11.76 -3.19
CA ARG A 181 -1.27 10.93 -2.01
C ARG A 181 -0.11 9.99 -1.70
N ARG A 182 0.42 9.30 -2.71
CA ARG A 182 1.61 8.44 -2.55
C ARG A 182 2.83 9.21 -2.10
N MET A 183 3.08 10.40 -2.64
CA MET A 183 4.18 11.24 -2.17
C MET A 183 3.99 11.73 -0.73
N ALA A 184 2.75 12.01 -0.32
CA ALA A 184 2.44 12.37 1.05
C ALA A 184 2.67 11.19 2.02
N GLU A 185 2.18 9.99 1.68
CA GLU A 185 2.42 8.76 2.43
C GLU A 185 3.91 8.42 2.51
N GLU A 186 4.66 8.56 1.41
CA GLU A 186 6.11 8.32 1.41
C GLU A 186 6.85 9.35 2.28
N ARG A 187 6.42 10.62 2.26
CA ARG A 187 6.99 11.66 3.12
C ARG A 187 6.70 11.39 4.60
N GLU A 188 5.49 10.94 4.92
CA GLU A 188 5.11 10.56 6.28
C GLU A 188 5.92 9.35 6.76
N ARG A 189 6.09 8.33 5.90
CA ARG A 189 6.94 7.17 6.20
C ARG A 189 8.38 7.58 6.47
N LYS A 190 8.96 8.47 5.65
CA LYS A 190 10.33 8.98 5.85
C LYS A 190 10.46 9.80 7.13
N LEU A 191 9.43 10.54 7.53
CA LEU A 191 9.43 11.25 8.81
C LEU A 191 9.39 10.28 9.98
N GLU A 192 8.60 9.21 9.89
CA GLU A 192 8.53 8.20 10.94
C GLU A 192 9.84 7.39 11.03
N GLU A 193 10.42 6.98 9.90
CA GLU A 193 11.74 6.36 9.85
C GLU A 193 12.82 7.29 10.46
N ALA A 194 12.76 8.60 10.20
CA ALA A 194 13.70 9.56 10.78
C ALA A 194 13.49 9.75 12.30
N LYS A 195 12.25 9.67 12.79
CA LYS A 195 11.97 9.67 14.24
C LYS A 195 12.50 8.39 14.89
N GLU A 196 12.23 7.22 14.34
CA GLU A 196 12.73 5.95 14.85
C GLU A 196 14.26 5.93 14.88
N GLN A 197 14.93 6.44 13.83
CA GLN A 197 16.39 6.58 13.82
C GLN A 197 16.89 7.58 14.85
N GLY A 198 16.19 8.71 15.05
CA GLY A 198 16.51 9.69 16.07
C GLY A 198 16.35 9.12 17.49
N GLU A 199 15.26 8.40 17.76
CA GLU A 199 15.00 7.72 19.03
C GLU A 199 16.03 6.62 19.28
N ALA A 200 16.35 5.80 18.28
CA ALA A 200 17.39 4.77 18.38
C ALA A 200 18.77 5.38 18.67
N ALA A 201 19.10 6.51 18.05
CA ALA A 201 20.35 7.23 18.31
C ALA A 201 20.40 7.82 19.73
N VAL A 202 19.28 8.36 20.23
CA VAL A 202 19.17 8.83 21.62
C VAL A 202 19.31 7.67 22.59
N VAL A 203 18.60 6.56 22.39
CA VAL A 203 18.70 5.36 23.23
C VAL A 203 20.11 4.78 23.23
N ALA A 204 20.78 4.73 22.08
CA ALA A 204 22.17 4.27 21.98
C ALA A 204 23.13 5.19 22.76
N THR A 205 22.92 6.51 22.69
CA THR A 205 23.72 7.49 23.43
C THR A 205 23.49 7.36 24.94
N VAL A 206 22.23 7.26 25.37
CA VAL A 206 21.88 7.06 26.78
C VAL A 206 22.47 5.75 27.31
N ASN A 207 22.36 4.65 26.58
CA ASN A 207 22.96 3.37 26.99
C ASN A 207 24.49 3.49 27.11
N GLN A 208 25.15 4.19 26.18
CA GLN A 208 26.59 4.41 26.25
C GLN A 208 27.02 5.29 27.44
N GLU A 209 26.19 6.25 27.84
CA GLU A 209 26.42 7.05 29.05
C GLU A 209 26.16 6.25 30.32
N VAL A 210 25.09 5.43 30.35
CA VAL A 210 24.79 4.53 31.47
C VAL A 210 25.90 3.50 31.68
N ASP A 211 26.40 2.89 30.60
CA ASP A 211 27.52 1.94 30.66
C ASP A 211 28.80 2.61 31.19
N ARG A 212 29.10 3.84 30.74
CA ARG A 212 30.26 4.61 31.22
C ARG A 212 30.15 4.98 32.69
N VAL A 213 29.00 5.50 33.12
CA VAL A 213 28.77 5.89 34.52
C VAL A 213 28.83 4.64 35.42
N SER A 214 28.27 3.52 34.99
CA SER A 214 28.34 2.26 35.73
C SER A 214 29.77 1.73 35.85
N ASP A 215 30.57 1.80 34.78
CA ASP A 215 31.97 1.37 34.82
C ASP A 215 32.85 2.29 35.67
N ASP A 216 32.63 3.61 35.61
CA ASP A 216 33.35 4.59 36.44
C ASP A 216 32.99 4.43 37.93
N GLU A 217 31.72 4.24 38.26
CA GLU A 217 31.26 3.96 39.63
C GLU A 217 31.82 2.63 40.17
N LEU A 218 31.86 1.59 39.33
CA LEU A 218 32.46 0.30 39.67
C LEU A 218 33.97 0.41 39.90
N GLN A 219 34.69 1.13 39.03
CA GLN A 219 36.13 1.38 39.20
C GLN A 219 36.42 2.22 40.44
N GLN A 220 35.59 3.22 40.74
CA GLN A 220 35.73 4.02 41.96
C GLN A 220 35.47 3.19 43.22
N ALA A 221 34.48 2.28 43.19
CA ALA A 221 34.21 1.35 44.29
C ALA A 221 35.35 0.36 44.49
N ILE A 222 35.94 -0.16 43.39
CA ILE A 222 37.13 -1.04 43.44
C ILE A 222 38.31 -0.27 44.03
N ALA A 223 38.62 0.92 43.54
CA ALA A 223 39.73 1.75 44.02
C ALA A 223 39.56 2.13 45.51
N MET A 224 38.34 2.43 45.94
CA MET A 224 38.04 2.70 47.35
C MET A 224 38.22 1.44 48.21
N THR A 225 37.82 0.28 47.70
CA THR A 225 38.01 -1.01 48.39
C THR A 225 39.50 -1.38 48.49
N GLU A 226 40.27 -1.19 47.42
CA GLU A 226 41.73 -1.36 47.42
C GLU A 226 42.41 -0.40 48.41
N SER A 227 41.98 0.86 48.45
CA SER A 227 42.48 1.84 49.42
C SER A 227 42.15 1.46 50.87
N ILE A 228 40.96 0.91 51.13
CA ILE A 228 40.59 0.40 52.45
C ILE A 228 41.46 -0.81 52.82
N MET A 229 41.67 -1.75 51.91
CA MET A 229 42.53 -2.92 52.14
C MET A 229 43.99 -2.51 52.41
N GLU A 230 44.54 -1.55 51.66
CA GLU A 230 45.88 -1.00 51.93
C GLU A 230 45.96 -0.34 53.31
N ARG A 231 44.91 0.38 53.72
CA ARG A 231 44.85 1.03 55.02
C ARG A 231 44.78 0.00 56.16
N GLU A 232 44.02 -1.07 55.99
CA GLU A 232 43.98 -2.19 56.95
C GLU A 232 45.33 -2.91 57.04
N GLN A 233 46.01 -3.09 55.91
CA GLN A 233 47.32 -3.73 55.89
C GLN A 233 48.38 -2.87 56.60
N ARG A 234 48.39 -1.55 56.34
CA ARG A 234 49.24 -0.62 57.10
C ARG A 234 48.91 -0.61 58.58
N TRP A 235 47.63 -0.63 58.94
CA TRP A 235 47.21 -0.69 60.34
C TRP A 235 47.67 -1.99 61.01
N LYS A 236 47.60 -3.14 60.33
CA LYS A 236 48.12 -4.42 60.82
C LYS A 236 49.64 -4.38 61.01
N GLU A 237 50.39 -3.86 60.04
CA GLU A 237 51.84 -3.72 60.13
C GLU A 237 52.26 -2.75 61.25
N GLU A 238 51.53 -1.65 61.43
CA GLU A 238 51.78 -0.67 62.49
C GLU A 238 51.42 -1.24 63.87
N HIS A 239 50.29 -1.96 63.98
CA HIS A 239 49.90 -2.66 65.20
C HIS A 239 50.89 -3.77 65.55
N GLU A 240 51.38 -4.53 64.57
CA GLU A 240 52.43 -5.54 64.78
C GLU A 240 53.71 -4.89 65.29
N LYS A 241 54.14 -3.76 64.70
CA LYS A 241 55.29 -2.98 65.21
C LYS A 241 55.06 -2.49 66.63
N GLN A 242 53.86 -1.96 66.94
CA GLN A 242 53.52 -1.50 68.28
C GLN A 242 53.49 -2.64 69.31
N VAL A 243 53.00 -3.83 68.94
CA VAL A 243 53.02 -5.02 69.80
C VAL A 243 54.46 -5.48 70.04
N VAL A 244 55.28 -5.55 69.00
CA VAL A 244 56.71 -5.91 69.13
C VAL A 244 57.44 -4.89 70.01
N GLU A 245 57.15 -3.60 69.86
CA GLU A 245 57.75 -2.54 70.67
C GLU A 245 57.24 -2.54 72.11
N ALA A 246 55.96 -2.83 72.34
CA ALA A 246 55.39 -3.00 73.68
C ALA A 246 56.00 -4.23 74.39
N VAL A 247 56.17 -5.35 73.69
CA VAL A 247 56.89 -6.54 74.22
C VAL A 247 58.34 -6.20 74.54
N ARG A 248 59.00 -5.40 73.69
CA ARG A 248 60.37 -4.93 73.93
C ARG A 248 60.46 -3.99 75.14
N GLN A 249 59.50 -3.10 75.33
CA GLN A 249 59.42 -2.21 76.50
C GLN A 249 59.09 -3.00 77.78
N GLN A 250 58.26 -4.04 77.69
CA GLN A 250 57.95 -4.94 78.80
C GLN A 250 59.15 -5.83 79.19
N ALA A 251 60.09 -6.06 78.26
CA ALA A 251 61.33 -6.77 78.52
C ALA A 251 62.41 -5.92 79.22
N VAL A 252 62.13 -4.65 79.58
CA VAL A 252 63.08 -3.78 80.26
C VAL A 252 62.61 -3.46 81.68
N LEU A 253 63.17 -4.25 82.62
CA LEU A 253 63.31 -4.11 84.10
C LEU A 253 62.29 -4.85 85.00
N PRO A 254 62.67 -5.20 86.25
CA PRO A 254 63.96 -5.73 86.74
C PRO A 254 63.80 -6.96 87.67
N ALA A 255 64.91 -7.65 87.96
CA ALA A 255 65.16 -8.60 89.06
C ALA A 255 64.04 -9.58 89.48
N THR A 256 64.27 -10.87 89.23
CA THR A 256 63.61 -11.98 89.92
C THR A 256 63.62 -11.75 91.44
N PRO A 257 62.52 -11.97 92.17
CA PRO A 257 62.57 -12.00 93.62
C PRO A 257 63.53 -13.11 94.07
N ASP A 258 64.41 -12.81 95.02
CA ASP A 258 65.37 -13.78 95.57
C ASP A 258 64.61 -15.01 96.13
N ASP A 259 65.19 -16.21 95.99
CA ASP A 259 64.59 -17.49 96.41
C ASP A 259 64.15 -17.53 97.89
N GLU A 260 64.68 -16.63 98.73
CA GLU A 260 64.23 -16.44 100.12
C GLU A 260 62.81 -15.85 100.21
N ASP A 261 62.42 -14.93 99.34
CA ASP A 261 61.07 -14.31 99.33
C ASP A 261 60.00 -15.29 98.80
N ILE A 262 60.39 -16.15 97.85
CA ILE A 262 59.54 -17.24 97.36
C ILE A 262 59.34 -18.28 98.47
N SER A 263 60.43 -18.67 99.16
CA SER A 263 60.36 -19.64 100.27
C SER A 263 59.55 -19.12 101.46
N ARG A 264 59.65 -17.82 101.77
CA ARG A 264 58.88 -17.20 102.86
C ARG A 264 57.39 -17.16 102.55
N ARG A 265 57.01 -16.78 101.32
CA ARG A 265 55.61 -16.82 100.89
C ARG A 265 55.07 -18.24 100.84
N GLN A 266 55.88 -19.22 100.42
CA GLN A 266 55.48 -20.62 100.42
C GLN A 266 55.24 -21.14 101.86
N ALA A 267 56.10 -20.76 102.82
CA ALA A 267 55.91 -21.10 104.23
C ALA A 267 54.66 -20.43 104.83
N GLU A 268 54.38 -19.17 104.48
CA GLU A 268 53.13 -18.48 104.88
C GLU A 268 51.88 -19.16 104.31
N TRP A 269 51.93 -19.62 103.05
CA TRP A 269 50.85 -20.38 102.43
C TRP A 269 50.67 -21.76 103.08
N ASP A 270 51.75 -22.48 103.36
CA ASP A 270 51.69 -23.80 104.02
C ASP A 270 51.23 -23.69 105.49
N GLU A 271 51.52 -22.57 106.17
CA GLU A 271 50.99 -22.28 107.51
C GLU A 271 49.50 -21.94 107.46
N ALA A 272 49.07 -21.12 106.49
CA ALA A 272 47.66 -20.79 106.29
C ALA A 272 46.81 -22.04 105.95
N ILE A 273 47.33 -22.95 105.12
CA ILE A 273 46.68 -24.23 104.81
C ILE A 273 46.57 -25.09 106.07
N ARG A 274 47.60 -25.11 106.92
CA ARG A 274 47.60 -25.91 108.17
C ARG A 274 46.62 -25.37 109.21
N GLU A 275 46.47 -24.05 109.30
CA GLU A 275 45.46 -23.40 110.15
C GLU A 275 44.04 -23.68 109.64
N ASP A 276 43.83 -23.65 108.31
CA ASP A 276 42.54 -23.97 107.70
C ASP A 276 42.18 -25.47 107.87
N GLU A 277 43.14 -26.39 107.73
CA GLU A 277 42.94 -27.82 108.01
C GLU A 277 42.67 -28.10 109.50
N GLN A 278 43.29 -27.37 110.44
CA GLN A 278 42.95 -27.48 111.86
C GLN A 278 41.57 -26.91 112.18
N ALA A 279 41.17 -25.81 111.54
CA ALA A 279 39.83 -25.25 111.66
C ALA A 279 38.77 -26.21 111.08
N GLN A 280 39.09 -26.88 109.97
CA GLN A 280 38.21 -27.86 109.32
C GLN A 280 38.12 -29.18 110.10
N ALA A 281 39.22 -29.66 110.70
CA ALA A 281 39.21 -30.82 111.59
C ALA A 281 38.46 -30.57 112.91
N ALA A 282 38.50 -29.34 113.44
CA ALA A 282 37.69 -28.94 114.60
C ALA A 282 36.19 -28.82 114.26
N ALA A 283 35.86 -28.44 113.02
CA ALA A 283 34.49 -28.38 112.52
C ALA A 283 33.89 -29.76 112.22
N GLU A 284 34.68 -30.71 111.72
CA GLU A 284 34.22 -32.08 111.39
C GLU A 284 34.02 -32.98 112.63
N ALA A 285 34.59 -32.63 113.79
CA ALA A 285 34.36 -33.34 115.06
C ALA A 285 33.00 -33.04 115.73
N GLN A 286 32.23 -32.04 115.25
CA GLN A 286 30.98 -31.61 115.87
C GLN A 286 29.71 -31.89 115.07
N THR A 287 29.79 -32.33 113.81
CA THR A 287 28.58 -32.50 112.98
C THR A 287 28.65 -33.70 112.05
N SER A 288 27.99 -34.78 112.47
CA SER A 288 27.36 -35.78 111.60
C SER A 288 25.91 -35.94 112.06
N PRO A 289 24.91 -36.30 111.21
CA PRO A 289 24.98 -36.55 109.76
C PRO A 289 23.76 -36.02 108.95
N GLN A 290 23.76 -36.36 107.66
CA GLN A 290 22.62 -36.52 106.72
C GLN A 290 22.03 -35.28 106.03
N VAL A 291 22.32 -35.11 104.74
CA VAL A 291 21.29 -35.07 103.67
C VAL A 291 21.86 -35.68 102.38
N ARG A 292 21.01 -36.46 101.70
CA ARG A 292 21.24 -37.35 100.57
C ARG A 292 20.70 -36.70 99.28
N ALA A 293 21.49 -36.77 98.19
CA ALA A 293 21.10 -36.90 96.75
C ALA A 293 20.15 -35.83 96.14
N THR A 294 20.22 -35.35 94.89
CA THR A 294 20.92 -35.76 93.65
C THR A 294 20.75 -34.67 92.58
N ALA A 295 21.85 -34.34 91.91
CA ALA A 295 22.09 -34.06 90.48
C ALA A 295 21.00 -33.55 89.49
N ALA A 296 21.44 -32.53 88.72
CA ALA A 296 21.43 -32.40 87.25
C ALA A 296 20.29 -31.66 86.50
N THR A 297 20.60 -30.41 86.12
CA THR A 297 20.31 -29.70 84.85
C THR A 297 21.32 -30.20 83.76
N PRO A 298 21.28 -29.89 82.44
CA PRO A 298 20.56 -28.81 81.73
C PRO A 298 20.07 -29.08 80.28
N ALA A 299 19.43 -28.03 79.70
CA ALA A 299 19.58 -27.47 78.33
C ALA A 299 19.37 -28.36 77.07
N ALA A 300 18.93 -27.91 75.90
CA ALA A 300 18.33 -26.67 75.37
C ALA A 300 17.96 -26.93 73.88
N GLU A 301 16.99 -26.17 73.35
CA GLU A 301 16.84 -25.70 71.93
C GLU A 301 16.56 -26.70 70.78
N PRO A 302 16.12 -26.27 69.55
CA PRO A 302 15.51 -24.99 69.09
C PRO A 302 14.36 -25.16 68.05
N GLN A 303 13.82 -24.02 67.55
CA GLN A 303 13.51 -23.71 66.12
C GLN A 303 12.08 -23.26 65.72
N LYS A 304 12.12 -22.22 64.85
CA LYS A 304 11.18 -21.81 63.78
C LYS A 304 9.99 -20.91 64.13
N GLN A 305 10.24 -19.60 64.00
CA GLN A 305 9.28 -18.63 63.48
C GLN A 305 9.64 -18.33 62.02
N GLU A 306 8.65 -18.38 61.13
CA GLU A 306 8.37 -17.34 60.13
C GLU A 306 7.25 -17.79 59.17
N GLN A 307 6.11 -17.11 59.26
CA GLN A 307 5.26 -16.65 58.16
C GLN A 307 4.15 -15.79 58.77
N PRO A 308 3.72 -14.72 58.09
CA PRO A 308 2.31 -14.69 57.76
C PRO A 308 2.02 -14.25 56.32
N ALA A 309 1.01 -14.90 55.76
CA ALA A 309 0.19 -14.42 54.67
C ALA A 309 -0.62 -13.18 55.09
N VAL A 310 -1.09 -12.38 54.13
CA VAL A 310 -2.54 -12.15 53.86
C VAL A 310 -2.70 -11.10 52.75
N THR A 311 -3.20 -11.62 51.63
CA THR A 311 -4.22 -11.17 50.68
C THR A 311 -4.89 -9.78 50.82
N GLU A 312 -5.27 -9.28 49.62
CA GLU A 312 -6.61 -8.78 49.25
C GLU A 312 -6.80 -7.26 49.09
N LYS A 313 -7.01 -6.79 47.85
CA LYS A 313 -8.33 -6.37 47.35
C LYS A 313 -8.30 -5.79 45.92
N ARG A 314 -9.20 -6.32 45.09
CA ARG A 314 -9.85 -5.70 43.91
C ARG A 314 -11.29 -5.32 44.34
N PRO A 315 -11.98 -4.35 43.71
CA PRO A 315 -12.80 -4.59 42.50
C PRO A 315 -12.72 -3.38 41.50
N ALA A 316 -12.98 -3.41 40.19
CA ALA A 316 -14.00 -3.96 39.28
C ALA A 316 -15.17 -2.97 38.93
N VAL A 317 -15.36 -2.77 37.60
CA VAL A 317 -16.58 -2.36 36.82
C VAL A 317 -17.00 -0.86 36.95
N ALA A 318 -17.60 -0.12 36.00
CA ALA A 318 -18.32 -0.43 34.75
C ALA A 318 -18.47 0.80 33.80
N GLU A 319 -18.74 0.50 32.53
CA GLU A 319 -19.68 1.13 31.54
C GLU A 319 -19.94 2.65 31.52
N HIS A 320 -19.86 3.25 30.31
CA HIS A 320 -20.98 3.97 29.68
C HIS A 320 -20.66 4.41 28.22
N GLN A 321 -21.54 4.03 27.29
CA GLN A 321 -21.90 4.82 26.08
C GLN A 321 -23.09 5.74 26.43
N PRO A 322 -23.38 6.77 25.62
CA PRO A 322 -24.49 6.65 24.65
C PRO A 322 -24.28 7.38 23.30
N ALA A 323 -25.16 7.06 22.34
CA ALA A 323 -25.33 7.66 21.02
C ALA A 323 -26.26 8.89 21.03
N VAL A 324 -26.10 9.86 20.10
CA VAL A 324 -27.17 10.68 19.45
C VAL A 324 -26.67 11.21 18.08
N ALA A 325 -27.63 11.34 17.15
CA ALA A 325 -27.58 11.74 15.73
C ALA A 325 -27.36 13.24 15.44
N GLU A 326 -27.02 13.57 14.18
CA GLU A 326 -27.74 14.49 13.25
C GLU A 326 -26.89 14.82 12.01
N GLN A 327 -27.34 14.40 10.81
CA GLN A 327 -27.42 15.16 9.54
C GLN A 327 -27.90 14.26 8.39
#